data_AF-A0A6C0TVD8-F1
#
_entry.id   AF-A0A6C0TVD8-F1
#
_cell.length_a   1.000
_cell.length_b   1.000
_cell.length_c   1.000
_cell.angle_alpha   90.00
_cell.angle_beta   90.00
_cell.angle_gamma   90.00
#
_symmetry.space_group_name_H-M   'P 1'
#
loop_
_entity.id
_entity.type
_entity.pdbx_description
1 polymer ?
#
loop_
_entity_poly.entity_id
_entity_poly.type
_entity_poly.pdbx_seq_one_letter_code
_entity_poly.pdbx_strand_id
1 'polypeptide(L)' 'MSEPVAQHDNEDDPGPLARGAASLPPVIGEGCLARFDPESLNEESGTDFSAAVSLRCEPIEPLDPV' A
#
# COMPACT_ATOMS: atom_id res chain seq x y z
N MET A 1 -15.00 -39.82 11.15
CA MET A 1 -14.58 -38.83 12.16
C MET A 1 -13.99 -37.68 11.37
N SER A 2 -14.82 -36.69 11.02
CA SER A 2 -14.39 -35.52 10.26
C SER A 2 -13.95 -34.45 11.25
N GLU A 3 -12.69 -34.04 11.19
CA GLU A 3 -12.22 -32.87 11.94
C GLU A 3 -12.80 -31.60 11.29
N PRO A 4 -13.30 -30.64 12.05
CA PRO A 4 -13.78 -29.39 11.48
C PRO A 4 -12.55 -28.58 11.09
N VAL A 5 -12.42 -28.27 9.81
CA VAL A 5 -11.52 -27.21 9.37
C VAL A 5 -12.00 -25.94 10.06
N ALA A 6 -11.19 -25.42 10.99
CA ALA A 6 -11.40 -24.09 11.52
C ALA A 6 -11.27 -23.14 10.33
N GLN A 7 -12.42 -22.72 9.82
CA GLN A 7 -12.52 -21.64 8.85
C GLN A 7 -11.96 -20.42 9.58
N HIS A 8 -10.68 -20.12 9.35
CA HIS A 8 -10.11 -18.84 9.72
C HIS A 8 -10.59 -17.86 8.64
N ASP A 9 -11.86 -17.49 8.72
CA ASP A 9 -12.40 -16.39 7.95
C ASP A 9 -11.54 -15.17 8.30
N ASN A 10 -10.78 -14.70 7.31
CA ASN A 10 -10.07 -13.43 7.36
C ASN A 10 -11.11 -12.30 7.26
N GLU A 11 -11.98 -12.20 8.26
CA GLU A 11 -12.92 -11.07 8.43
C GLU A 11 -12.18 -9.77 8.80
N ASP A 12 -10.87 -9.85 9.03
CA ASP A 12 -9.96 -8.76 9.38
C ASP A 12 -8.94 -8.43 8.28
N ASP A 13 -9.06 -8.98 7.05
CA ASP A 13 -8.18 -8.56 5.93
C ASP A 13 -8.77 -7.30 5.26
N PRO A 14 -8.25 -6.09 5.56
CA PRO A 14 -8.62 -4.91 4.79
C PRO A 14 -8.16 -5.18 3.37
N GLY A 15 -9.09 -5.43 2.44
CA GLY A 15 -8.75 -5.83 1.07
C GLY A 15 -7.70 -4.92 0.42
N PRO A 16 -7.07 -5.35 -0.70
CA PRO A 16 -5.82 -4.76 -1.21
C PRO A 16 -5.82 -3.23 -1.37
N LEU A 17 -6.97 -2.60 -1.64
CA LEU A 17 -7.12 -1.14 -1.69
C LEU A 17 -6.89 -0.46 -0.33
N ALA A 18 -7.39 -1.06 0.75
CA ALA A 18 -7.26 -0.52 2.10
C ALA A 18 -5.83 -0.67 2.64
N ARG A 19 -5.07 -1.70 2.20
CA ARG A 19 -3.63 -1.82 2.51
C ARG A 19 -2.76 -0.75 1.85
N GLY A 20 -3.22 -0.15 0.75
CA GLY A 20 -2.51 0.93 0.05
C GLY A 20 -2.97 2.34 0.40
N ALA A 21 -3.97 2.48 1.29
CA ALA A 21 -4.57 3.77 1.60
C ALA A 21 -3.82 4.46 2.75
N ALA A 22 -2.71 5.13 2.43
CA ALA A 22 -2.18 6.17 3.32
C ALA A 22 -3.22 7.30 3.44
N SER A 23 -3.46 7.81 4.65
CA SER A 23 -4.36 8.95 4.83
C SER A 23 -3.82 10.16 4.08
N LEU A 24 -4.62 10.74 3.19
CA LEU A 24 -4.20 11.88 2.38
C LEU A 24 -4.02 13.13 3.27
N PRO A 25 -2.84 13.78 3.25
CA PRO A 25 -2.64 15.07 3.91
C PRO A 25 -3.57 16.14 3.32
N PRO A 26 -3.88 17.20 4.08
CA PRO A 26 -4.64 18.33 3.57
C PRO A 26 -3.97 18.96 2.35
N VAL A 27 -4.79 19.39 1.39
CA VAL A 27 -4.36 20.04 0.16
C VAL A 27 -4.58 21.54 0.26
N ILE A 28 -3.57 22.33 -0.10
CA ILE A 28 -3.59 23.80 -0.16
C ILE A 28 -3.46 24.27 -1.62
N GLY A 29 -4.03 25.43 -1.92
CA GLY A 29 -4.11 25.96 -3.29
C GLY A 29 -5.32 25.43 -4.07
N GLU A 30 -5.47 25.84 -5.32
CA GLU A 30 -6.65 25.55 -6.13
C GLU A 30 -6.29 25.26 -7.60
N GLY A 31 -7.14 24.46 -8.26
CA GLY A 31 -6.94 24.05 -9.65
C GLY A 31 -5.58 23.40 -9.88
N CYS A 32 -4.84 23.89 -10.87
CA CYS A 32 -3.52 23.38 -11.24
C CYS A 32 -2.42 23.66 -10.21
N LEU A 33 -2.69 24.49 -9.20
CA LEU A 33 -1.73 24.85 -8.14
C LEU A 33 -2.01 24.11 -6.82
N ALA A 34 -2.97 23.19 -6.81
CA ALA A 34 -3.25 22.36 -5.66
C ALA A 34 -2.03 21.48 -5.30
N ARG A 35 -1.65 21.46 -4.02
CA ARG A 35 -0.54 20.67 -3.48
C ARG A 35 -0.80 20.24 -2.05
N PHE A 36 -0.15 19.18 -1.56
CA PHE A 36 -0.21 18.82 -0.15
C PHE A 36 0.43 19.89 0.75
N ASP A 37 -0.14 20.11 1.92
CA ASP A 37 0.40 21.00 2.94
C ASP A 37 1.68 20.38 3.54
N PRO A 38 2.86 20.98 3.32
CA PRO A 38 4.11 20.45 3.85
C PRO A 38 4.17 20.45 5.39
N GLU A 39 3.48 21.39 6.05
CA GLU A 39 3.46 21.48 7.52
C GLU A 39 2.59 20.38 8.14
N SER A 40 1.70 19.77 7.35
CA SER A 40 0.87 18.65 7.78
C SER A 40 1.47 17.28 7.46
N LEU A 41 2.61 17.21 6.77
CA LEU A 41 3.29 15.96 6.49
C LEU A 41 3.99 15.44 7.75
N ASN A 42 3.77 14.15 8.05
CA ASN A 42 4.37 13.46 9.19
C ASN A 42 4.96 12.11 8.78
N GLU A 43 5.57 11.39 9.72
CA GLU A 43 6.22 10.09 9.48
C GLU A 43 5.24 9.00 9.02
N GLU A 44 3.95 9.14 9.34
CA GLU A 44 2.88 8.22 8.96
C GLU A 44 2.28 8.54 7.59
N SER A 45 2.63 9.67 6.98
CA SER A 45 2.13 10.10 5.67
C SER A 45 2.74 9.31 4.50
N GLY A 46 3.75 8.47 4.78
CA GLY A 46 4.43 7.61 3.81
C GLY A 46 4.16 6.13 4.03
N THR A 47 4.84 5.29 3.24
CA THR A 47 4.84 3.83 3.40
C THR A 47 6.25 3.35 3.72
N ASP A 48 6.38 2.37 4.61
CA ASP A 48 7.66 1.69 4.81
C ASP A 48 7.98 0.81 3.59
N PHE A 49 9.10 1.10 2.94
CA PHE A 49 9.59 0.36 1.78
C PHE A 49 10.70 -0.64 2.14
N SER A 50 10.95 -0.91 3.42
CA SER A 50 12.01 -1.84 3.82
C SER A 50 11.76 -3.25 3.28
N ALA A 51 10.50 -3.68 3.20
CA ALA A 51 10.10 -4.95 2.58
C ALA A 51 10.30 -4.99 1.05
N ALA A 52 10.41 -3.84 0.37
CA ALA A 52 10.60 -3.77 -1.07
C ALA A 52 12.03 -4.17 -1.52
N VAL A 53 12.97 -4.28 -0.58
CA VAL A 53 14.34 -4.76 -0.86
C VAL A 53 14.31 -6.22 -1.34
N SER A 54 13.49 -7.07 -0.72
CA SER A 54 13.35 -8.48 -1.12
C SER A 54 12.82 -8.63 -2.55
N LEU A 55 11.87 -7.79 -2.95
CA LEU A 55 11.29 -7.77 -4.30
C LEU A 55 12.33 -7.39 -5.37
N ARG A 56 13.30 -6.53 -5.04
CA ARG A 56 14.35 -6.09 -5.97
C ARG A 56 15.42 -7.17 -6.23
N CYS A 57 15.54 -8.16 -5.35
CA CYS A 57 16.48 -9.26 -5.51
C CYS A 57 15.88 -10.42 -6.32
N GLU A 58 14.56 -10.42 -6.54
CA GLU A 58 13.95 -11.38 -7.45
C GLU A 58 14.24 -10.98 -8.90
N PRO A 59 14.74 -11.90 -9.74
CA PRO A 59 14.84 -11.65 -11.17
C PRO A 59 13.43 -11.40 -11.72
N ILE A 60 13.16 -10.16 -12.12
CA ILE A 60 12.03 -9.85 -12.99
C ILE A 60 12.31 -10.49 -14.34
N GLU A 61 11.67 -11.63 -14.61
CA GLU A 61 11.65 -12.23 -15.94
C GLU A 61 11.14 -11.17 -16.92
N PRO A 62 11.92 -10.80 -17.96
CA PRO A 62 11.45 -9.85 -18.95
C PRO A 62 10.21 -10.44 -19.63
N LEU A 63 9.11 -9.66 -19.67
CA LEU A 63 7.96 -9.98 -20.51
C LEU A 63 8.50 -10.07 -21.96
N ASP A 64 8.40 -11.25 -22.56
CA ASP A 64 9.06 -11.59 -23.83
C ASP A 64 8.99 -10.46 -24.88
N PRO A 65 10.10 -10.13 -25.56
CA PRO A 65 10.06 -9.19 -26.67
C PRO A 65 9.25 -9.78 -27.85
N VAL A 66 8.34 -8.98 -28.39
CA VAL A 66 7.49 -9.24 -29.58
C VAL A 66 8.32 -9.52 -30.82
#